data_AF-A0A1P8WQ43-F1
#
_entry.id   AF-A0A1P8WQ43-F1
#
_cell.length_a   1.000
_cell.length_b   1.000
_cell.length_c   1.000
_cell.angle_alpha   90.00
_cell.angle_beta   90.00
_cell.angle_gamma   90.00
#
_symmetry.space_group_name_H-M   'P 1'
#
loop_
_entity.id
_entity.type
_entity.pdbx_description
1 polymer ?
#
loop_
_entity_poly.entity_id
_entity_poly.type
_entity_poly.pdbx_seq_one_letter_code
_entity_poly.pdbx_strand_id
1 'polypeptide(L)'
;MTPRRISISIIVLLIAVPCTAAELEWVRVSDDGKSFTLTTSGRRFVPWGFNYDHEGDGKLIEDYWDDKWPTVESAFREMKGLGANIVRIHLQFGKFMTSPTEPTQHSLKQLAKLIQLAEQTGIYIDLTGLGCYHKQDVPRWYDRLSEQERWKAQAVFWEAVAKTCSDSPAIFCYDLMNEPVVPGGDKKRDDWLGPALGNKHFVQFIALDRNGRNRTDVARNWIHTLVSAIRKHDKRHLITVGLVPWSLDRPGMTSGFVPETIAADLDFIAMHIYPEREKVDEAIEIVKGFSAVGKPVVVEETFVLKCSAEELEEFIDRSREHVTGWIGFYWGSTPDEIRPAKTIPEALTLSWLELFQKKRGQIVELSESFPANGVTAHRGNSGEFPENTMPAFQSGINVGADWIELDILRTKDGQLVVIHDKTTNRVGDKNLVVSESTYKELTTVDVATDFRKRTGKTLDSCPPQQIPLLKDVLQVVIKQDRTRVSIQPKTDCVADAVAMIEELKAEKWVGFNDGNLAYMAEVKQLNSAIPVFWDRGKDTDIKEDIRIATHHGFESLVLHHEGITPEKIRMIKAAGIEVGAWTVNDATTMKRLLDAGVERLYTDHPRLLLSLMAQ
;
A
#
# COMPACT_ATOMS: atom_id res chain seq x y z
N MET A 1 -60.88 13.28 18.88
CA MET A 1 -60.48 11.87 19.09
C MET A 1 -59.80 11.40 17.81
N THR A 2 -58.49 11.28 17.87
CA THR A 2 -57.55 10.94 16.78
C THR A 2 -57.52 9.42 16.50
N PRO A 3 -57.34 8.98 15.24
CA PRO A 3 -57.28 7.56 14.92
C PRO A 3 -55.88 6.98 15.23
N ARG A 4 -55.87 5.79 15.87
CA ARG A 4 -54.66 5.04 16.24
C ARG A 4 -53.97 4.48 14.98
N ARG A 5 -52.69 4.83 14.79
CA ARG A 5 -51.76 4.14 13.88
C ARG A 5 -51.27 2.85 14.56
N ILE A 6 -51.37 1.73 13.85
CA ILE A 6 -50.75 0.45 14.22
C ILE A 6 -49.35 0.47 13.63
N SER A 7 -48.32 0.52 14.48
CA SER A 7 -46.92 0.38 14.07
C SER A 7 -46.59 -1.11 13.94
N ILE A 8 -46.30 -1.55 12.71
CA ILE A 8 -45.73 -2.87 12.44
C ILE A 8 -44.21 -2.73 12.64
N SER A 9 -43.70 -3.31 13.74
CA SER A 9 -42.27 -3.43 13.97
C SER A 9 -41.71 -4.53 13.06
N ILE A 10 -41.01 -4.13 12.00
CA ILE A 10 -40.18 -5.03 11.21
C ILE A 10 -38.90 -5.29 12.02
N ILE A 11 -38.79 -6.50 12.56
CA ILE A 11 -37.55 -6.99 13.14
C ILE A 11 -36.62 -7.31 11.97
N VAL A 12 -35.70 -6.37 11.68
CA VAL A 12 -34.58 -6.62 10.78
C VAL A 12 -33.59 -7.48 11.54
N LEU A 13 -33.63 -8.79 11.28
CA LEU A 13 -32.60 -9.72 11.73
C LEU A 13 -31.34 -9.43 10.90
N LEU A 14 -30.44 -8.62 11.45
CA LEU A 14 -29.08 -8.41 10.93
C LEU A 14 -28.35 -9.75 11.00
N ILE A 15 -28.39 -10.52 9.91
CA ILE A 15 -27.49 -11.64 9.71
C ILE A 15 -26.12 -11.00 9.47
N ALA A 16 -25.27 -11.04 10.49
CA ALA A 16 -23.87 -10.69 10.36
C ALA A 16 -23.24 -11.63 9.31
N VAL A 17 -22.99 -11.09 8.11
CA VAL A 17 -22.09 -11.73 7.15
C VAL A 17 -20.73 -11.77 7.84
N PRO A 18 -20.09 -12.94 8.01
CA PRO A 18 -18.76 -12.98 8.57
C PRO A 18 -17.85 -12.21 7.63
N CYS A 19 -17.38 -11.05 8.07
CA CYS A 19 -16.29 -10.33 7.43
C CYS A 19 -15.12 -11.31 7.42
N THR A 20 -14.79 -11.86 6.25
CA THR A 20 -13.59 -12.67 6.10
C THR A 20 -12.43 -11.74 6.40
N ALA A 21 -11.78 -11.92 7.55
CA ALA A 21 -10.56 -11.22 7.88
C ALA A 21 -9.61 -11.33 6.69
N ALA A 22 -9.19 -10.20 6.12
CA ALA A 22 -8.12 -10.22 5.14
C ALA A 22 -6.90 -10.80 5.86
N GLU A 23 -6.41 -11.95 5.42
CA GLU A 23 -5.16 -12.50 5.95
C GLU A 23 -4.05 -11.47 5.72
N LEU A 24 -3.44 -10.98 6.81
CA LEU A 24 -2.29 -10.09 6.72
C LEU A 24 -1.17 -10.82 5.97
N GLU A 25 -0.56 -10.12 5.02
CA GLU A 25 0.58 -10.62 4.28
C GLU A 25 1.88 -10.27 5.02
N TRP A 26 2.94 -11.03 4.77
CA TRP A 26 4.23 -10.67 5.33
C TRP A 26 4.76 -9.41 4.63
N VAL A 27 5.27 -8.47 5.42
CA VAL A 27 5.95 -7.28 4.90
C VAL A 27 7.43 -7.60 4.77
N ARG A 28 8.03 -7.22 3.63
CA ARG A 28 9.47 -7.31 3.38
C ARG A 28 10.00 -6.03 2.77
N VAL A 29 11.32 -5.84 2.83
CA VAL A 29 11.99 -4.84 1.99
C VAL A 29 11.83 -5.22 0.52
N SER A 30 11.55 -4.23 -0.33
CA SER A 30 11.43 -4.40 -1.78
C SER A 30 12.76 -4.86 -2.40
N ASP A 31 12.69 -5.46 -3.60
CA ASP A 31 13.88 -6.03 -4.27
C ASP A 31 14.93 -4.97 -4.62
N ASP A 32 14.52 -3.70 -4.78
CA ASP A 32 15.42 -2.57 -5.01
C ASP A 32 16.01 -1.98 -3.71
N GLY A 33 15.61 -2.49 -2.54
CA GLY A 33 16.09 -2.05 -1.24
C GLY A 33 15.53 -0.71 -0.75
N LYS A 34 14.57 -0.09 -1.43
CA LYS A 34 14.16 1.30 -1.18
C LYS A 34 12.80 1.48 -0.51
N SER A 35 11.97 0.44 -0.47
CA SER A 35 10.60 0.51 0.05
C SER A 35 10.19 -0.81 0.71
N PHE A 36 8.91 -0.96 1.03
CA PHE A 36 8.35 -2.22 1.53
C PHE A 36 7.31 -2.78 0.57
N THR A 37 7.21 -4.11 0.50
CA THR A 37 6.20 -4.83 -0.26
C THR A 37 5.59 -5.97 0.54
N LEU A 38 4.35 -6.31 0.21
CA LEU A 38 3.65 -7.49 0.71
C LEU A 38 4.06 -8.73 -0.09
N THR A 39 4.36 -9.84 0.58
CA THR A 39 5.00 -11.01 -0.06
C THR A 39 4.15 -11.71 -1.11
N THR A 40 2.83 -11.79 -0.94
CA THR A 40 1.94 -12.59 -1.80
C THR A 40 1.40 -11.76 -2.95
N SER A 41 0.96 -10.53 -2.70
CA SER A 41 0.40 -9.62 -3.69
C SER A 41 1.46 -8.80 -4.42
N GLY A 42 2.65 -8.64 -3.84
CA GLY A 42 3.69 -7.74 -4.34
C GLY A 42 3.33 -6.27 -4.21
N ARG A 43 2.22 -5.92 -3.54
CA ARG A 43 1.78 -4.54 -3.34
C ARG A 43 2.81 -3.78 -2.51
N ARG A 44 3.02 -2.50 -2.84
CA ARG A 44 3.79 -1.60 -1.97
C ARG A 44 3.07 -1.47 -0.62
N PHE A 45 3.84 -1.58 0.46
CA PHE A 45 3.39 -1.28 1.81
C PHE A 45 4.01 0.05 2.26
N VAL A 46 3.17 0.95 2.76
CA VAL A 46 3.57 2.27 3.27
C VAL A 46 3.08 2.35 4.71
N PRO A 47 3.96 2.23 5.73
CA PRO A 47 3.57 2.41 7.12
C PRO A 47 2.90 3.78 7.29
N TRP A 48 1.63 3.77 7.70
CA TRP A 48 0.84 4.95 7.99
C TRP A 48 0.01 4.69 9.23
N GLY A 49 0.38 5.31 10.34
CA GLY A 49 -0.15 4.86 11.61
C GLY A 49 0.19 5.74 12.80
N PHE A 50 0.09 5.13 13.99
CA PHE A 50 0.21 5.84 15.25
C PHE A 50 1.15 5.11 16.21
N ASN A 51 1.92 5.88 16.96
CA ASN A 51 2.41 5.51 18.26
C ASN A 51 1.21 5.43 19.19
N TYR A 52 1.00 4.25 19.77
CA TYR A 52 0.06 4.03 20.87
C TYR A 52 0.88 3.78 22.13
N ASP A 53 1.66 4.80 22.49
CA ASP A 53 2.58 4.76 23.61
C ASP A 53 1.83 4.93 24.92
N HIS A 54 0.80 5.79 25.02
CA HIS A 54 0.00 5.92 26.24
C HIS A 54 -1.49 6.26 26.02
N GLU A 55 -2.35 5.85 26.98
CA GLU A 55 -3.71 6.39 27.14
C GLU A 55 -3.62 7.67 28.02
N GLY A 56 -4.32 8.74 27.62
CA GLY A 56 -4.63 9.95 28.42
C GLY A 56 -3.63 10.36 29.53
N ASP A 57 -3.71 9.71 30.70
CA ASP A 57 -2.94 10.00 31.92
C ASP A 57 -1.45 9.60 31.88
N GLY A 58 -0.96 9.08 30.75
CA GLY A 58 0.45 8.78 30.53
C GLY A 58 0.84 7.32 30.76
N LYS A 59 -0.12 6.45 31.11
CA LYS A 59 0.07 5.00 31.27
C LYS A 59 0.33 4.29 29.95
N LEU A 60 1.33 3.42 29.94
CA LEU A 60 1.66 2.58 28.79
C LEU A 60 0.71 1.38 28.74
N ILE A 61 0.63 0.70 27.60
CA ILE A 61 -0.34 -0.40 27.40
C ILE A 61 -0.23 -1.48 28.47
N GLU A 62 0.97 -1.79 28.96
CA GLU A 62 1.17 -2.84 29.97
C GLU A 62 0.76 -2.44 31.39
N ASP A 63 0.40 -1.17 31.60
CA ASP A 63 -0.10 -0.69 32.89
C ASP A 63 -1.61 -0.92 33.04
N TYR A 64 -2.33 -1.25 31.95
CA TYR A 64 -3.79 -1.41 32.02
C TYR A 64 -4.35 -2.55 31.16
N TRP A 65 -3.59 -3.19 30.27
CA TRP A 65 -4.12 -4.25 29.39
C TRP A 65 -4.70 -5.48 30.12
N ASP A 66 -4.35 -5.67 31.40
CA ASP A 66 -4.89 -6.74 32.24
C ASP A 66 -6.31 -6.40 32.70
N ASP A 67 -6.54 -5.15 33.10
CA ASP A 67 -7.79 -4.69 33.71
C ASP A 67 -8.76 -4.04 32.70
N LYS A 68 -8.23 -3.50 31.60
CA LYS A 68 -8.95 -2.70 30.61
C LYS A 68 -8.71 -3.18 29.18
N TRP A 69 -8.67 -4.50 28.96
CA TRP A 69 -8.55 -5.06 27.61
C TRP A 69 -9.56 -4.51 26.58
N PRO A 70 -10.86 -4.28 26.92
CA PRO A 70 -11.80 -3.69 25.96
C PRO A 70 -11.39 -2.30 25.45
N THR A 71 -10.66 -1.52 26.25
CA THR A 71 -10.10 -0.23 25.82
C THR A 71 -9.04 -0.42 24.75
N VAL A 72 -8.15 -1.40 24.90
CA VAL A 72 -7.15 -1.76 23.89
C VAL A 72 -7.82 -2.18 22.57
N GLU A 73 -8.86 -3.02 22.65
CA GLU A 73 -9.60 -3.42 21.46
C GLU A 73 -10.31 -2.26 20.77
N SER A 74 -10.91 -1.34 21.55
CA SER A 74 -11.55 -0.14 21.01
C SER A 74 -10.52 0.73 20.29
N ALA A 75 -9.38 0.99 20.93
CA ALA A 75 -8.30 1.79 20.36
C ALA A 75 -7.79 1.22 19.03
N PHE A 76 -7.58 -0.10 18.92
CA PHE A 76 -7.18 -0.72 17.65
C PHE A 76 -8.24 -0.57 16.55
N ARG A 77 -9.53 -0.75 16.88
CA ARG A 77 -10.63 -0.55 15.92
C ARG A 77 -10.77 0.91 15.51
N GLU A 78 -10.58 1.84 16.43
CA GLU A 78 -10.63 3.28 16.18
C GLU A 78 -9.45 3.72 15.32
N MET A 79 -8.22 3.35 15.66
CA MET A 79 -7.04 3.60 14.83
C MET A 79 -7.22 3.04 13.42
N LYS A 80 -7.77 1.81 13.29
CA LYS A 80 -8.13 1.24 11.98
C LYS A 80 -9.15 2.11 11.24
N GLY A 81 -10.20 2.55 11.92
CA GLY A 81 -11.25 3.41 11.38
C GLY A 81 -10.72 4.77 10.91
N LEU A 82 -9.73 5.33 11.62
CA LEU A 82 -9.01 6.55 11.21
C LEU A 82 -8.11 6.34 9.99
N GLY A 83 -7.83 5.08 9.62
CA GLY A 83 -7.05 4.72 8.44
C GLY A 83 -5.63 4.25 8.73
N ALA A 84 -5.29 3.94 9.98
CA ALA A 84 -4.01 3.34 10.30
C ALA A 84 -3.91 1.92 9.72
N ASN A 85 -2.75 1.61 9.14
CA ASN A 85 -2.38 0.24 8.79
C ASN A 85 -1.31 -0.32 9.73
N ILE A 86 -0.70 0.51 10.57
CA ILE A 86 0.32 0.13 11.53
C ILE A 86 0.12 0.84 12.87
N VAL A 87 0.51 0.20 13.96
CA VAL A 87 0.57 0.79 15.30
C VAL A 87 1.92 0.47 15.92
N ARG A 88 2.61 1.50 16.42
CA ARG A 88 3.86 1.35 17.18
C ARG A 88 3.57 1.24 18.67
N ILE A 89 4.08 0.18 19.29
CA ILE A 89 3.85 -0.20 20.69
C ILE A 89 5.20 -0.33 21.40
N HIS A 90 5.28 0.27 22.59
CA HIS A 90 6.52 0.33 23.36
C HIS A 90 6.48 -0.66 24.52
N LEU A 91 7.29 -1.71 24.45
CA LEU A 91 7.41 -2.73 25.47
C LEU A 91 8.41 -2.33 26.57
N GLN A 92 7.92 -2.23 27.80
CA GLN A 92 8.70 -1.89 28.98
C GLN A 92 9.54 -3.09 29.45
N PHE A 93 10.86 -2.91 29.53
CA PHE A 93 11.77 -3.98 29.94
C PHE A 93 11.39 -4.57 31.30
N GLY A 94 11.08 -3.71 32.27
CA GLY A 94 10.75 -4.11 33.64
C GLY A 94 9.44 -4.90 33.78
N LYS A 95 8.53 -4.80 32.82
CA LYS A 95 7.28 -5.58 32.79
C LYS A 95 7.49 -6.98 32.21
N PHE A 96 8.50 -7.14 31.36
CA PHE A 96 8.79 -8.40 30.67
C PHE A 96 9.90 -9.23 31.31
N MET A 97 10.64 -8.70 32.29
CA MET A 97 11.77 -9.38 32.92
C MET A 97 11.66 -9.38 34.45
N THR A 98 11.69 -10.55 35.08
CA THR A 98 11.73 -10.68 36.55
C THR A 98 13.15 -10.64 37.09
N SER A 99 14.12 -11.07 36.27
CA SER A 99 15.56 -11.09 36.56
C SER A 99 16.36 -10.91 35.27
N PRO A 100 17.70 -10.77 35.30
CA PRO A 100 18.51 -10.63 34.09
C PRO A 100 18.37 -11.78 33.07
N THR A 101 17.86 -12.95 33.49
CA THR A 101 17.80 -14.15 32.65
C THR A 101 16.41 -14.75 32.54
N GLU A 102 15.39 -14.16 33.17
CA GLU A 102 14.05 -14.75 33.27
C GLU A 102 12.97 -13.80 32.74
N PRO A 103 12.38 -14.10 31.57
CA PRO A 103 11.22 -13.39 31.05
C PRO A 103 9.92 -13.73 31.79
N THR A 104 9.04 -12.74 31.93
CA THR A 104 7.72 -12.87 32.53
C THR A 104 6.75 -13.56 31.56
N GLN A 105 6.32 -14.78 31.88
CA GLN A 105 5.34 -15.52 31.06
C GLN A 105 3.98 -14.82 30.96
N HIS A 106 3.59 -14.05 31.97
CA HIS A 106 2.35 -13.25 31.95
C HIS A 106 2.37 -12.21 30.82
N SER A 107 3.39 -11.37 30.76
CA SER A 107 3.53 -10.31 29.74
C SER A 107 3.67 -10.88 28.33
N LEU A 108 4.36 -12.01 28.16
CA LEU A 108 4.44 -12.70 26.86
C LEU A 108 3.08 -13.23 26.38
N LYS A 109 2.23 -13.71 27.30
CA LYS A 109 0.84 -14.11 26.95
C LYS A 109 -0.01 -12.92 26.56
N GLN A 110 0.14 -11.78 27.24
CA GLN A 110 -0.56 -10.56 26.84
C GLN A 110 -0.09 -10.03 25.49
N LEU A 111 1.21 -10.10 25.20
CA LEU A 111 1.74 -9.79 23.88
C LEU A 111 1.14 -10.70 22.79
N ALA A 112 1.07 -12.02 23.02
CA ALA A 112 0.42 -12.94 22.09
C ALA A 112 -1.06 -12.59 21.84
N LYS A 113 -1.78 -12.14 22.88
CA LYS A 113 -3.17 -11.67 22.77
C LYS A 113 -3.28 -10.38 21.94
N LEU A 114 -2.32 -9.46 22.08
CA LEU A 114 -2.25 -8.22 21.30
C LEU A 114 -1.98 -8.51 19.81
N ILE A 115 -1.12 -9.47 19.52
CA ILE A 115 -0.84 -9.92 18.15
C ILE A 115 -2.11 -10.47 17.50
N GLN A 116 -2.88 -11.32 18.21
CA GLN A 116 -4.16 -11.82 17.70
C GLN A 116 -5.17 -10.70 17.42
N LEU A 117 -5.21 -9.68 18.27
CA LEU A 117 -6.06 -8.51 18.03
C LEU A 117 -5.61 -7.76 16.76
N ALA A 118 -4.31 -7.58 16.55
CA ALA A 118 -3.77 -6.95 15.36
C ALA A 118 -4.09 -7.72 14.07
N GLU A 119 -3.98 -9.05 14.09
CA GLU A 119 -4.44 -9.92 13.00
C GLU A 119 -5.93 -9.75 12.70
N GLN A 120 -6.78 -9.76 13.74
CA GLN A 120 -8.24 -9.62 13.60
C GLN A 120 -8.66 -8.25 13.07
N THR A 121 -7.90 -7.20 13.39
CA THR A 121 -8.17 -5.82 12.98
C THR A 121 -7.48 -5.46 11.66
N GLY A 122 -6.60 -6.32 11.16
CA GLY A 122 -5.80 -6.07 9.96
C GLY A 122 -4.85 -4.88 10.14
N ILE A 123 -4.22 -4.78 11.31
CA ILE A 123 -3.21 -3.77 11.66
C ILE A 123 -1.88 -4.48 11.84
N TYR A 124 -0.80 -3.89 11.32
CA TYR A 124 0.56 -4.32 11.64
C TYR A 124 1.06 -3.68 12.95
N ILE A 125 1.98 -4.34 13.64
CA ILE A 125 2.60 -3.83 14.87
C ILE A 125 4.08 -3.57 14.63
N ASP A 126 4.51 -2.35 14.93
CA ASP A 126 5.90 -2.00 15.18
C ASP A 126 6.17 -2.17 16.69
N LEU A 127 7.02 -3.13 17.07
CA LEU A 127 7.32 -3.41 18.48
C LEU A 127 8.64 -2.77 18.88
N THR A 128 8.56 -1.64 19.60
CA THR A 128 9.71 -0.99 20.21
C THR A 128 10.02 -1.59 21.58
N GLY A 129 11.19 -2.18 21.74
CA GLY A 129 11.57 -2.82 23.00
C GLY A 129 12.30 -1.91 23.99
N LEU A 130 12.59 -2.52 25.14
CA LEU A 130 13.51 -1.99 26.14
C LEU A 130 13.10 -0.64 26.76
N GLY A 131 11.81 -0.31 26.76
CA GLY A 131 11.27 0.92 27.36
C GLY A 131 11.59 1.03 28.84
N CYS A 132 12.11 2.19 29.26
CA CYS A 132 12.39 2.56 30.65
C CYS A 132 11.96 4.03 30.92
N TYR A 133 10.74 4.38 30.53
CA TYR A 133 10.30 5.78 30.50
C TYR A 133 10.05 6.38 31.89
N HIS A 134 9.65 5.58 32.87
CA HIS A 134 9.43 6.03 34.23
C HIS A 134 10.51 5.46 35.15
N LYS A 135 11.34 6.33 35.75
CA LYS A 135 12.48 5.89 36.57
C LYS A 135 12.06 4.99 37.73
N GLN A 136 10.91 5.27 38.36
CA GLN A 136 10.39 4.47 39.46
C GLN A 136 10.04 3.02 39.06
N ASP A 137 9.77 2.79 37.77
CA ASP A 137 9.36 1.47 37.25
C ASP A 137 10.56 0.67 36.72
N VAL A 138 11.75 1.28 36.66
CA VAL A 138 12.99 0.58 36.29
C VAL A 138 13.44 -0.33 37.44
N PRO A 139 13.59 -1.65 37.22
CA PRO A 139 14.00 -2.55 38.29
C PRO A 139 15.37 -2.19 38.87
N ARG A 140 15.47 -2.08 40.20
CA ARG A 140 16.73 -1.74 40.88
C ARG A 140 17.89 -2.68 40.53
N TRP A 141 17.60 -3.96 40.26
CA TRP A 141 18.61 -4.92 39.86
C TRP A 141 19.16 -4.61 38.45
N TYR A 142 18.32 -4.10 37.55
CA TYR A 142 18.68 -3.78 36.17
C TYR A 142 19.60 -2.56 36.09
N ASP A 143 19.32 -1.54 36.91
CA ASP A 143 20.16 -0.34 37.02
C ASP A 143 21.57 -0.62 37.57
N ARG A 144 21.71 -1.68 38.38
CA ARG A 144 23.00 -2.07 38.99
C ARG A 144 23.85 -2.98 38.11
N LEU A 145 23.30 -3.50 37.01
CA LEU A 145 24.05 -4.34 36.09
C LEU A 145 25.21 -3.56 35.48
N SER A 146 26.34 -4.24 35.25
CA SER A 146 27.36 -3.74 34.35
C SER A 146 26.82 -3.64 32.91
N GLU A 147 27.50 -2.89 32.04
CA GLU A 147 27.13 -2.77 30.62
C GLU A 147 26.95 -4.15 29.95
N GLN A 148 27.90 -5.07 30.14
CA GLN A 148 27.85 -6.39 29.53
C GLN A 148 26.68 -7.24 30.06
N GLU A 149 26.42 -7.17 31.37
CA GLU A 149 25.28 -7.88 31.97
C GLU A 149 23.95 -7.28 31.49
N ARG A 150 23.89 -5.96 31.34
CA ARG A 150 22.71 -5.24 30.83
C ARG A 150 22.40 -5.66 29.39
N TRP A 151 23.41 -5.68 28.51
CA TRP A 151 23.24 -6.12 27.11
C TRP A 151 22.79 -7.58 27.02
N LYS A 152 23.33 -8.46 27.89
CA LYS A 152 22.87 -9.86 27.97
C LYS A 152 21.41 -9.96 28.40
N ALA A 153 20.98 -9.18 29.39
CA ALA A 153 19.59 -9.17 29.83
C ALA A 153 18.64 -8.65 28.74
N GLN A 154 19.06 -7.63 27.99
CA GLN A 154 18.33 -7.11 26.83
C GLN A 154 18.23 -8.14 25.69
N ALA A 155 19.30 -8.91 25.45
CA ALA A 155 19.27 -10.02 24.49
C ALA A 155 18.28 -11.12 24.90
N VAL A 156 18.20 -11.47 26.19
CA VAL A 156 17.20 -12.44 26.70
C VAL A 156 15.77 -11.91 26.51
N PHE A 157 15.53 -10.62 26.78
CA PHE A 157 14.25 -9.98 26.49
C PHE A 157 13.87 -10.14 25.01
N TRP A 158 14.79 -9.81 24.11
CA TRP A 158 14.53 -9.88 22.66
C TRP A 158 14.37 -11.30 22.14
N GLU A 159 15.10 -12.29 22.68
CA GLU A 159 14.86 -13.70 22.37
C GLU A 159 13.44 -14.13 22.73
N ALA A 160 12.94 -13.70 23.89
CA ALA A 160 11.59 -14.05 24.36
C ALA A 160 10.48 -13.38 23.54
N VAL A 161 10.65 -12.09 23.20
CA VAL A 161 9.72 -11.34 22.34
C VAL A 161 9.70 -11.95 20.94
N ALA A 162 10.86 -12.12 20.31
CA ALA A 162 10.95 -12.67 18.95
C ALA A 162 10.35 -14.08 18.85
N LYS A 163 10.59 -14.94 19.85
CA LYS A 163 9.98 -16.28 19.92
C LYS A 163 8.45 -16.24 20.02
N THR A 164 7.89 -15.22 20.65
CA THR A 164 6.43 -15.05 20.78
C THR A 164 5.80 -14.54 19.49
N CYS A 165 6.55 -13.75 18.73
CA CYS A 165 6.11 -13.00 17.56
C CYS A 165 6.34 -13.70 16.21
N SER A 166 7.30 -14.64 16.13
CA SER A 166 7.90 -15.11 14.86
C SER A 166 6.93 -15.67 13.83
N ASP A 167 5.77 -16.18 14.26
CA ASP A 167 4.83 -16.88 13.39
C ASP A 167 3.69 -15.99 12.89
N SER A 168 3.57 -14.75 13.38
CA SER A 168 2.47 -13.85 13.02
C SER A 168 2.88 -12.83 11.96
N PRO A 169 2.16 -12.73 10.83
CA PRO A 169 2.38 -11.67 9.84
C PRO A 169 1.96 -10.29 10.34
N ALA A 170 1.28 -10.19 11.49
CA ALA A 170 0.90 -8.89 12.06
C ALA A 170 2.10 -8.11 12.60
N ILE A 171 3.26 -8.72 12.83
CA ILE A 171 4.46 -7.96 13.19
C ILE A 171 5.06 -7.35 11.92
N PHE A 172 5.19 -6.02 11.90
CA PHE A 172 5.94 -5.32 10.85
C PHE A 172 7.43 -5.39 11.13
N CYS A 173 7.84 -5.03 12.35
CA CYS A 173 9.24 -5.01 12.74
C CYS A 173 9.45 -5.15 14.25
N TYR A 174 10.71 -5.38 14.61
CA TYR A 174 11.26 -5.15 15.94
C TYR A 174 12.12 -3.87 15.93
N ASP A 175 11.68 -2.83 16.63
CA ASP A 175 12.47 -1.64 16.91
C ASP A 175 13.25 -1.85 18.22
N LEU A 176 14.59 -1.91 18.12
CA LEU A 176 15.45 -2.35 19.21
C LEU A 176 15.32 -1.51 20.49
N MET A 177 15.15 -0.20 20.34
CA MET A 177 14.99 0.74 21.45
C MET A 177 14.63 2.13 20.91
N ASN A 178 13.77 2.83 21.64
CA ASN A 178 13.50 4.24 21.44
C ASN A 178 14.70 5.12 21.82
N GLU A 179 15.24 5.88 20.87
CA GLU A 179 16.25 6.92 21.08
C GLU A 179 17.49 6.51 21.92
N PRO A 180 18.19 5.42 21.55
CA PRO A 180 19.39 5.02 22.27
C PRO A 180 20.55 5.97 22.00
N VAL A 181 21.40 6.16 23.00
CA VAL A 181 22.60 7.01 22.90
C VAL A 181 23.82 6.34 23.53
N VAL A 182 24.98 6.63 22.97
CA VAL A 182 26.28 6.33 23.58
C VAL A 182 26.81 7.61 24.25
N PRO A 183 27.35 7.59 25.48
CA PRO A 183 27.90 8.79 26.11
C PRO A 183 28.94 9.50 25.25
N GLY A 184 28.97 10.83 25.26
CA GLY A 184 29.95 11.63 24.49
C GLY A 184 31.35 11.66 25.11
N GLY A 185 31.43 11.78 26.45
CA GLY A 185 32.68 11.92 27.20
C GLY A 185 33.16 10.63 27.89
N ASP A 186 34.36 10.68 28.44
CA ASP A 186 35.00 9.56 29.16
C ASP A 186 34.64 9.49 30.65
N LYS A 187 33.98 10.54 31.19
CA LYS A 187 33.49 10.50 32.56
C LYS A 187 32.30 9.56 32.65
N LYS A 188 32.42 8.56 33.53
CA LYS A 188 31.33 7.64 33.84
C LYS A 188 30.09 8.36 34.35
N ARG A 189 28.95 8.01 33.76
CA ARG A 189 27.63 8.47 34.15
C ARG A 189 27.13 7.70 35.38
N ASP A 190 26.30 8.38 36.15
CA ASP A 190 25.65 7.80 37.34
C ASP A 190 24.29 7.16 37.00
N ASP A 191 23.74 7.42 35.81
CA ASP A 191 22.44 6.91 35.37
C ASP A 191 22.45 6.48 33.89
N TRP A 192 21.68 5.43 33.61
CA TRP A 192 21.39 4.90 32.28
C TRP A 192 20.35 5.74 31.54
N LEU A 193 19.57 6.57 32.23
CA LEU A 193 18.57 7.42 31.59
C LEU A 193 19.13 8.80 31.18
N GLY A 194 18.59 9.32 30.09
CA GLY A 194 18.79 10.71 29.66
C GLY A 194 18.01 11.71 30.50
N PRO A 195 18.11 13.00 30.17
CA PRO A 195 17.29 14.04 30.80
C PRO A 195 15.80 13.71 30.70
N ALA A 196 15.04 14.04 31.75
CA ALA A 196 13.59 13.87 31.75
C ALA A 196 12.91 14.98 30.93
N LEU A 197 11.86 14.62 30.19
CA LEU A 197 10.86 15.52 29.65
C LEU A 197 9.58 15.36 30.48
N GLY A 198 9.29 16.34 31.34
CA GLY A 198 8.28 16.16 32.39
C GLY A 198 8.72 15.08 33.38
N ASN A 199 7.93 14.02 33.52
CA ASN A 199 8.23 12.85 34.36
C ASN A 199 8.70 11.61 33.58
N LYS A 200 8.97 11.75 32.27
CA LYS A 200 9.34 10.64 31.37
C LYS A 200 10.77 10.78 30.83
N HIS A 201 11.44 9.65 30.61
CA HIS A 201 12.80 9.54 30.08
C HIS A 201 12.82 8.77 28.75
N PHE A 202 12.72 9.47 27.63
CA PHE A 202 12.66 8.85 26.30
C PHE A 202 14.03 8.41 25.75
N VAL A 203 15.08 9.14 26.11
CA VAL A 203 16.48 8.86 25.73
C VAL A 203 17.12 7.91 26.75
N GLN A 204 17.74 6.84 26.26
CA GLN A 204 18.42 5.85 27.10
C GLN A 204 19.87 5.63 26.65
N PHE A 205 20.78 5.57 27.62
CA PHE A 205 22.17 5.24 27.37
C PHE A 205 22.37 3.72 27.32
N ILE A 206 23.06 3.23 26.29
CA ILE A 206 23.43 1.82 26.19
C ILE A 206 24.75 1.50 26.93
N ALA A 207 25.45 2.53 27.40
CA ALA A 207 26.72 2.45 28.13
C ALA A 207 26.81 3.59 29.16
N LEU A 208 27.46 3.38 30.31
CA LEU A 208 27.70 4.46 31.28
C LEU A 208 28.97 5.26 30.99
N ASP A 209 29.91 4.67 30.26
CA ASP A 209 31.14 5.32 29.78
C ASP A 209 31.61 4.68 28.48
N ARG A 210 32.52 5.37 27.78
CA ARG A 210 33.12 4.86 26.55
C ARG A 210 34.31 3.95 26.82
N ASN A 211 34.98 4.11 27.95
CA ASN A 211 36.26 3.47 28.25
C ASN A 211 37.26 3.56 27.07
N GLY A 212 37.36 4.74 26.43
CA GLY A 212 38.22 4.97 25.26
C GLY A 212 37.71 4.40 23.93
N ARG A 213 36.57 3.69 23.89
CA ARG A 213 35.98 3.14 22.65
C ARG A 213 35.37 4.24 21.77
N ASN A 214 35.32 3.99 20.47
CA ASN A 214 34.55 4.84 19.55
C ASN A 214 33.05 4.67 19.83
N ARG A 215 32.28 5.75 19.76
CA ARG A 215 30.83 5.73 20.01
C ARG A 215 30.09 4.86 18.99
N THR A 216 30.45 4.94 17.72
CA THR A 216 29.79 4.18 16.65
C THR A 216 30.08 2.68 16.76
N ASP A 217 31.26 2.29 17.23
CA ASP A 217 31.59 0.88 17.48
C ASP A 217 30.80 0.31 18.65
N VAL A 218 30.58 1.09 19.72
CA VAL A 218 29.73 0.67 20.85
C VAL A 218 28.28 0.47 20.38
N ALA A 219 27.74 1.42 19.60
CA ALA A 219 26.39 1.31 19.04
C ALA A 219 26.24 0.09 18.13
N ARG A 220 27.17 -0.11 17.18
CA ARG A 220 27.15 -1.27 16.26
C ARG A 220 27.21 -2.60 17.01
N ASN A 221 28.10 -2.73 17.99
CA ASN A 221 28.23 -3.97 18.78
C ASN A 221 26.97 -4.27 19.59
N TRP A 222 26.32 -3.24 20.13
CA TRP A 222 25.04 -3.38 20.83
C TRP A 222 23.94 -3.85 19.89
N ILE A 223 23.77 -3.20 18.72
CA ILE A 223 22.80 -3.60 17.69
C ILE A 223 23.05 -5.06 17.28
N HIS A 224 24.29 -5.40 16.93
CA HIS A 224 24.66 -6.74 16.50
C HIS A 224 24.34 -7.80 17.56
N THR A 225 24.52 -7.48 18.84
CA THR A 225 24.17 -8.36 19.96
C THR A 225 22.67 -8.66 20.00
N LEU A 226 21.83 -7.63 19.87
CA LEU A 226 20.38 -7.78 19.94
C LEU A 226 19.79 -8.40 18.68
N VAL A 227 20.27 -7.99 17.50
CA VAL A 227 19.91 -8.59 16.21
C VAL A 227 20.25 -10.09 16.23
N SER A 228 21.45 -10.45 16.69
CA SER A 228 21.83 -11.86 16.80
C SER A 228 20.91 -12.66 17.73
N ALA A 229 20.46 -12.06 18.83
CA ALA A 229 19.49 -12.65 19.74
C ALA A 229 18.12 -12.87 19.07
N ILE A 230 17.54 -11.84 18.44
CA ILE A 230 16.28 -11.94 17.68
C ILE A 230 16.38 -13.03 16.61
N ARG A 231 17.47 -13.00 15.82
CA ARG A 231 17.70 -13.93 14.72
C ARG A 231 17.90 -15.38 15.16
N LYS A 232 18.02 -15.71 16.46
CA LYS A 232 17.95 -17.11 16.91
C LYS A 232 16.54 -17.70 16.74
N HIS A 233 15.51 -16.87 16.81
CA HIS A 233 14.12 -17.28 16.79
C HIS A 233 13.37 -16.81 15.55
N ASP A 234 13.77 -15.67 14.98
CA ASP A 234 13.03 -15.04 13.90
C ASP A 234 13.95 -14.59 12.76
N LYS A 235 13.77 -15.19 11.58
CA LYS A 235 14.55 -14.87 10.37
C LYS A 235 13.82 -13.96 9.38
N ARG A 236 12.57 -13.59 9.65
CA ARG A 236 11.67 -12.97 8.67
C ARG A 236 11.39 -11.51 8.97
N HIS A 237 11.02 -11.18 10.20
CA HIS A 237 10.58 -9.82 10.53
C HIS A 237 11.70 -8.80 10.42
N LEU A 238 11.33 -7.57 10.05
CA LEU A 238 12.27 -6.46 9.88
C LEU A 238 12.80 -6.01 11.24
N ILE A 239 14.03 -5.50 11.28
CA ILE A 239 14.63 -4.93 12.50
C ILE A 239 15.09 -3.49 12.23
N THR A 240 14.79 -2.59 13.16
CA THR A 240 15.19 -1.18 13.12
C THR A 240 15.64 -0.69 14.51
N VAL A 241 15.98 0.59 14.63
CA VAL A 241 16.19 1.30 15.89
C VAL A 241 15.70 2.74 15.76
N GLY A 242 14.96 3.26 16.74
CA GLY A 242 14.42 4.63 16.71
C GLY A 242 15.51 5.71 16.85
N LEU A 243 15.80 6.46 15.77
CA LEU A 243 16.89 7.44 15.73
C LEU A 243 16.41 8.89 15.88
N VAL A 244 17.16 9.66 16.68
CA VAL A 244 16.99 11.11 16.83
C VAL A 244 17.73 11.90 15.74
N PRO A 245 17.33 13.15 15.41
CA PRO A 245 17.94 13.93 14.32
C PRO A 245 19.46 14.13 14.46
N TRP A 246 19.95 14.25 15.70
CA TRP A 246 21.38 14.35 16.00
C TRP A 246 22.10 13.00 15.97
N SER A 247 21.52 11.98 15.34
CA SER A 247 22.23 10.75 14.97
C SER A 247 23.05 10.93 13.69
N LEU A 248 22.64 11.86 12.81
CA LEU A 248 23.50 12.32 11.71
C LEU A 248 24.76 12.94 12.31
N ASP A 249 25.92 12.49 11.83
CA ASP A 249 27.19 12.95 12.36
C ASP A 249 27.39 14.44 12.03
N ARG A 250 27.23 15.29 13.05
CA ARG A 250 27.48 16.73 12.98
C ARG A 250 28.58 17.08 13.97
N PRO A 251 29.55 17.96 13.59
CA PRO A 251 30.64 18.34 14.49
C PRO A 251 30.13 18.79 15.87
N GLY A 252 30.50 18.05 16.93
CA GLY A 252 30.15 18.37 18.32
C GLY A 252 28.80 17.86 18.82
N MET A 253 27.96 17.25 17.98
CA MET A 253 26.65 16.72 18.37
C MET A 253 26.34 15.42 17.60
N THR A 254 26.51 14.28 18.27
CA THR A 254 26.11 12.97 17.75
C THR A 254 25.48 12.13 18.86
N SER A 255 24.56 11.22 18.55
CA SER A 255 24.01 10.19 19.45
C SER A 255 24.97 9.00 19.64
N GLY A 256 25.91 8.81 18.70
CA GLY A 256 26.70 7.59 18.56
C GLY A 256 26.08 6.56 17.61
N PHE A 257 24.82 6.74 17.20
CA PHE A 257 24.08 5.86 16.28
C PHE A 257 24.10 6.45 14.85
N VAL A 258 25.29 6.60 14.28
CA VAL A 258 25.44 7.20 12.94
C VAL A 258 24.91 6.23 11.86
N PRO A 259 23.88 6.60 11.07
CA PRO A 259 23.18 5.68 10.17
C PRO A 259 24.09 4.88 9.24
N GLU A 260 25.07 5.53 8.60
CA GLU A 260 26.03 4.92 7.69
C GLU A 260 26.86 3.80 8.35
N THR A 261 27.01 3.86 9.67
CA THR A 261 27.83 2.92 10.45
C THR A 261 27.06 1.76 11.05
N ILE A 262 25.75 1.92 11.27
CA ILE A 262 24.89 0.94 11.95
C ILE A 262 23.91 0.25 10.99
N ALA A 263 23.65 0.82 9.83
CA ALA A 263 22.61 0.33 8.92
C ALA A 263 22.83 -1.09 8.44
N ALA A 264 24.07 -1.62 8.45
CA ALA A 264 24.36 -2.98 7.97
C ALA A 264 23.54 -4.07 8.67
N ASP A 265 23.28 -3.92 9.98
CA ASP A 265 22.52 -4.88 10.78
C ASP A 265 21.01 -4.55 10.88
N LEU A 266 20.54 -3.47 10.25
CA LEU A 266 19.14 -3.02 10.28
C LEU A 266 18.49 -3.22 8.91
N ASP A 267 17.20 -3.54 8.86
CA ASP A 267 16.50 -3.71 7.57
C ASP A 267 16.05 -2.38 6.97
N PHE A 268 15.75 -1.39 7.82
CA PHE A 268 15.38 -0.03 7.44
C PHE A 268 15.83 0.98 8.50
N ILE A 269 15.63 2.27 8.23
CA ILE A 269 15.97 3.37 9.13
C ILE A 269 14.69 3.98 9.69
N ALA A 270 14.55 3.96 11.01
CA ALA A 270 13.50 4.69 11.72
C ALA A 270 14.05 6.00 12.27
N MET A 271 13.35 7.11 12.04
CA MET A 271 13.73 8.43 12.57
C MET A 271 12.58 9.15 13.25
N HIS A 272 12.92 9.91 14.27
CA HIS A 272 12.01 10.80 14.98
C HIS A 272 12.29 12.23 14.55
N ILE A 273 11.28 12.93 14.06
CA ILE A 273 11.43 14.32 13.63
C ILE A 273 10.14 15.11 13.83
N TYR A 274 10.29 16.25 14.49
CA TYR A 274 9.21 17.21 14.72
C TYR A 274 9.59 18.51 14.00
N PRO A 275 9.05 18.77 12.80
CA PRO A 275 9.32 20.00 12.06
C PRO A 275 9.06 21.23 12.93
N GLU A 276 9.92 22.23 12.80
CA GLU A 276 9.77 23.51 13.47
C GLU A 276 9.12 24.53 12.53
N ARG A 277 8.35 25.45 13.11
CA ARG A 277 7.76 26.57 12.40
C ARG A 277 8.81 27.32 11.57
N GLU A 278 8.47 27.61 10.33
CA GLU A 278 9.28 28.30 9.32
C GLU A 278 10.59 27.57 8.98
N LYS A 279 10.70 26.27 9.30
CA LYS A 279 11.91 25.44 9.10
C LYS A 279 11.64 24.08 8.46
N VAL A 280 10.62 23.96 7.62
CA VAL A 280 10.34 22.73 6.85
C VAL A 280 11.54 22.33 5.99
N ASP A 281 12.24 23.29 5.39
CA ASP A 281 13.47 23.04 4.60
C ASP A 281 14.55 22.33 5.42
N GLU A 282 14.80 22.77 6.66
CA GLU A 282 15.78 22.14 7.55
C GLU A 282 15.37 20.70 7.91
N ALA A 283 14.07 20.46 8.10
CA ALA A 283 13.55 19.12 8.36
C ALA A 283 13.73 18.18 7.15
N ILE A 284 13.53 18.69 5.93
CA ILE A 284 13.77 17.93 4.70
C ILE A 284 15.26 17.61 4.52
N GLU A 285 16.17 18.52 4.85
CA GLU A 285 17.62 18.23 4.80
C GLU A 285 18.04 17.17 5.83
N ILE A 286 17.40 17.13 7.00
CA ILE A 286 17.59 16.03 7.96
C ILE A 286 17.13 14.71 7.35
N VAL A 287 15.91 14.66 6.78
CA VAL A 287 15.37 13.48 6.10
C VAL A 287 16.31 12.97 5.00
N LYS A 288 16.84 13.88 4.16
CA LYS A 288 17.81 13.53 3.12
C LYS A 288 19.06 12.87 3.69
N GLY A 289 19.59 13.39 4.80
CA GLY A 289 20.75 12.82 5.48
C GLY A 289 20.55 11.35 5.87
N PHE A 290 19.38 11.00 6.42
CA PHE A 290 19.11 9.59 6.75
C PHE A 290 18.84 8.73 5.50
N SER A 291 18.17 9.28 4.50
CA SER A 291 17.90 8.56 3.24
C SER A 291 19.15 8.25 2.42
N ALA A 292 20.24 9.00 2.63
CA ALA A 292 21.50 8.83 1.91
C ALA A 292 22.14 7.44 2.10
N VAL A 293 21.76 6.72 3.16
CA VAL A 293 22.20 5.34 3.44
C VAL A 293 21.67 4.34 2.40
N GLY A 294 20.61 4.68 1.67
CA GLY A 294 20.05 3.83 0.61
C GLY A 294 19.18 2.68 1.13
N LYS A 295 18.65 2.80 2.35
CA LYS A 295 17.64 1.90 2.93
C LYS A 295 16.28 2.59 3.00
N PRO A 296 15.17 1.84 3.15
CA PRO A 296 13.88 2.47 3.37
C PRO A 296 13.93 3.32 4.66
N VAL A 297 13.29 4.48 4.65
CA VAL A 297 13.24 5.38 5.82
C VAL A 297 11.79 5.52 6.28
N VAL A 298 11.53 5.34 7.56
CA VAL A 298 10.23 5.60 8.19
C VAL A 298 10.37 6.76 9.16
N VAL A 299 9.51 7.76 9.03
CA VAL A 299 9.32 8.76 10.08
C VAL A 299 8.48 8.11 11.17
N GLU A 300 9.14 7.56 12.17
CA GLU A 300 8.53 6.73 13.22
C GLU A 300 7.89 7.57 14.33
N GLU A 301 8.29 8.84 14.44
CA GLU A 301 7.63 9.82 15.30
C GLU A 301 7.56 11.20 14.63
N THR A 302 6.36 11.74 14.51
CA THR A 302 6.13 13.15 14.15
C THR A 302 4.77 13.65 14.68
N PHE A 303 4.65 14.95 14.92
CA PHE A 303 3.42 15.56 15.44
C PHE A 303 3.44 17.08 15.24
N VAL A 304 2.27 17.74 15.31
CA VAL A 304 2.10 19.21 15.29
C VAL A 304 2.54 19.86 16.61
N LEU A 305 3.75 19.51 17.07
CA LEU A 305 4.27 19.97 18.36
C LEU A 305 4.94 21.35 18.26
N LYS A 306 5.65 21.61 17.15
CA LYS A 306 6.50 22.79 16.97
C LYS A 306 6.22 23.57 15.67
N CYS A 307 5.23 23.12 14.89
CA CYS A 307 4.80 23.70 13.62
C CYS A 307 3.27 23.68 13.51
N SER A 308 2.71 24.35 12.50
CA SER A 308 1.29 24.25 12.18
C SER A 308 0.98 22.93 11.45
N ALA A 309 -0.32 22.58 11.34
CA ALA A 309 -0.73 21.42 10.56
C ALA A 309 -0.43 21.58 9.06
N GLU A 310 -0.48 22.81 8.53
CA GLU A 310 -0.11 23.12 7.16
C GLU A 310 1.39 22.90 6.92
N GLU A 311 2.24 23.30 7.86
CA GLU A 311 3.68 23.07 7.78
C GLU A 311 4.04 21.57 7.93
N LEU A 312 3.32 20.84 8.79
CA LEU A 312 3.46 19.39 8.89
C LEU A 312 2.98 18.68 7.62
N GLU A 313 1.88 19.14 7.03
CA GLU A 313 1.38 18.69 5.73
C GLU A 313 2.43 18.90 4.63
N GLU A 314 3.03 20.10 4.56
CA GLU A 314 4.10 20.41 3.62
C GLU A 314 5.32 19.49 3.81
N PHE A 315 5.73 19.27 5.07
CA PHE A 315 6.81 18.34 5.41
C PHE A 315 6.50 16.91 4.95
N ILE A 316 5.29 16.41 5.23
CA ILE A 316 4.86 15.08 4.79
C ILE A 316 4.94 14.99 3.27
N ASP A 317 4.35 15.94 2.53
CA ASP A 317 4.32 15.90 1.07
C ASP A 317 5.72 15.94 0.45
N ARG A 318 6.59 16.83 0.96
CA ARG A 318 7.96 16.99 0.44
C ARG A 318 8.90 15.84 0.84
N SER A 319 8.66 15.19 1.96
CA SER A 319 9.50 14.07 2.41
C SER A 319 9.24 12.76 1.65
N ARG A 320 8.14 12.65 0.89
CA ARG A 320 7.73 11.44 0.14
C ARG A 320 8.77 10.90 -0.82
N GLU A 321 9.66 11.75 -1.33
CA GLU A 321 10.76 11.34 -2.21
C GLU A 321 11.86 10.55 -1.48
N HIS A 322 11.92 10.69 -0.16
CA HIS A 322 13.01 10.21 0.69
C HIS A 322 12.59 9.24 1.79
N VAL A 323 11.29 9.20 2.11
CA VAL A 323 10.73 8.31 3.14
C VAL A 323 9.62 7.43 2.58
N THR A 324 9.41 6.29 3.22
CA THR A 324 8.46 5.26 2.79
C THR A 324 7.34 5.01 3.79
N GLY A 325 7.25 5.79 4.88
CA GLY A 325 6.20 5.68 5.90
C GLY A 325 6.28 6.79 6.94
N TRP A 326 5.16 7.03 7.62
CA TRP A 326 5.01 8.02 8.70
C TRP A 326 4.11 7.48 9.82
N ILE A 327 4.54 7.68 11.04
CA ILE A 327 3.84 7.27 12.25
C ILE A 327 3.77 8.51 13.17
N GLY A 328 2.55 8.94 13.48
CA GLY A 328 2.32 10.04 14.43
C GLY A 328 1.80 9.50 15.76
N PHE A 329 0.83 10.16 16.38
CA PHE A 329 0.35 9.77 17.72
C PHE A 329 -1.17 9.61 17.78
N TYR A 330 -1.60 8.69 18.63
CA TYR A 330 -3.00 8.53 19.03
C TYR A 330 -3.07 8.24 20.53
N TRP A 331 -3.83 9.05 21.28
CA TRP A 331 -3.87 9.01 22.74
C TRP A 331 -5.23 8.57 23.32
N GLY A 332 -6.01 7.81 22.55
CA GLY A 332 -7.26 7.20 23.04
C GLY A 332 -8.52 8.04 22.84
N SER A 333 -8.52 8.99 21.89
CA SER A 333 -9.73 9.74 21.55
C SER A 333 -9.80 10.05 20.06
N THR A 334 -11.00 9.92 19.48
CA THR A 334 -11.30 10.22 18.08
C THR A 334 -11.53 11.71 17.85
N PRO A 335 -11.44 12.20 16.59
CA PRO A 335 -11.78 13.59 16.25
C PRO A 335 -13.18 14.01 16.72
N ASP A 336 -14.16 13.11 16.64
CA ASP A 336 -15.54 13.37 17.02
C ASP A 336 -15.70 13.56 18.54
N GLU A 337 -14.94 12.81 19.34
CA GLU A 337 -14.93 12.94 20.81
C GLU A 337 -14.20 14.20 21.28
N ILE A 338 -13.16 14.60 20.54
CA ILE A 338 -12.39 15.81 20.85
C ILE A 338 -13.18 17.08 20.47
N ARG A 339 -14.14 17.00 19.54
CA ARG A 339 -14.88 18.18 19.05
C ARG A 339 -16.02 18.59 20.00
N PRO A 340 -16.12 19.87 20.41
CA PRO A 340 -15.16 20.96 20.19
C PRO A 340 -13.97 20.87 21.15
N ALA A 341 -12.75 21.13 20.66
CA ALA A 341 -11.55 21.14 21.49
C ALA A 341 -11.63 22.25 22.55
N LYS A 342 -11.32 21.90 23.81
CA LYS A 342 -11.41 22.80 24.98
C LYS A 342 -10.04 23.23 25.47
N THR A 343 -8.99 22.51 25.13
CA THR A 343 -7.61 22.77 25.54
C THR A 343 -6.65 22.82 24.35
N ILE A 344 -5.45 23.38 24.54
CA ILE A 344 -4.41 23.41 23.50
C ILE A 344 -3.98 21.99 23.08
N PRO A 345 -3.70 21.04 24.00
CA PRO A 345 -3.38 19.65 23.61
C PRO A 345 -4.49 18.98 22.80
N GLU A 346 -5.76 19.18 23.17
CA GLU A 346 -6.90 18.68 22.39
C GLU A 346 -6.95 19.31 21.00
N ALA A 347 -6.71 20.61 20.86
CA ALA A 347 -6.70 21.29 19.57
C ALA A 347 -5.56 20.78 18.66
N LEU A 348 -4.37 20.56 19.22
CA LEU A 348 -3.23 19.99 18.49
C LEU A 348 -3.52 18.54 18.06
N THR A 349 -4.08 17.73 18.96
CA THR A 349 -4.46 16.33 18.67
C THR A 349 -5.52 16.27 17.59
N LEU A 350 -6.58 17.08 17.69
CA LEU A 350 -7.62 17.15 16.67
C LEU A 350 -7.04 17.54 15.31
N SER A 351 -6.19 18.56 15.27
CA SER A 351 -5.56 19.05 14.04
C SER A 351 -4.66 17.99 13.39
N TRP A 352 -3.90 17.23 14.19
CA TRP A 352 -3.14 16.08 13.70
C TRP A 352 -4.04 14.97 13.15
N LEU A 353 -5.07 14.55 13.89
CA LEU A 353 -5.93 13.45 13.45
C LEU A 353 -6.72 13.80 12.18
N GLU A 354 -7.17 15.05 12.04
CA GLU A 354 -7.82 15.54 10.82
C GLU A 354 -6.84 15.56 9.63
N LEU A 355 -5.60 16.02 9.85
CA LEU A 355 -4.54 15.93 8.83
C LEU A 355 -4.23 14.48 8.46
N PHE A 356 -4.15 13.58 9.45
CA PHE A 356 -3.89 12.16 9.24
C PHE A 356 -4.96 11.52 8.33
N GLN A 357 -6.24 11.77 8.63
CA GLN A 357 -7.35 11.28 7.82
C GLN A 357 -7.34 11.88 6.41
N LYS A 358 -7.06 13.19 6.29
CA LYS A 358 -6.94 13.89 5.00
C LYS A 358 -5.86 13.26 4.11
N LYS A 359 -4.73 12.87 4.70
CA LYS A 359 -3.56 12.36 3.96
C LYS A 359 -3.61 10.86 3.66
N ARG A 360 -4.43 10.09 4.39
CA ARG A 360 -4.62 8.64 4.16
C ARG A 360 -4.75 8.30 2.67
N GLY A 361 -5.66 8.95 1.95
CA GLY A 361 -5.90 8.64 0.53
C GLY A 361 -4.70 8.95 -0.40
N GLN A 362 -3.86 9.90 -0.02
CA GLN A 362 -2.69 10.30 -0.80
C GLN A 362 -1.45 9.45 -0.50
N ILE A 363 -1.41 8.82 0.69
CA ILE A 363 -0.25 8.08 1.21
C ILE A 363 -0.47 6.57 1.09
N VAL A 364 -1.66 6.09 1.49
CA VAL A 364 -2.00 4.66 1.54
C VAL A 364 -2.80 4.22 0.31
N GLU A 365 -3.68 5.08 -0.21
CA GLU A 365 -4.60 4.73 -1.33
C GLU A 365 -4.05 5.03 -2.73
N LEU A 366 -2.80 5.48 -2.86
CA LEU A 366 -2.03 5.26 -4.10
C LEU A 366 -1.79 3.77 -4.40
N SER A 367 -2.29 2.87 -3.54
CA SER A 367 -2.45 1.44 -3.80
C SER A 367 -3.91 0.97 -4.02
N GLU A 368 -4.90 1.87 -4.02
CA GLU A 368 -6.34 1.57 -4.24
C GLU A 368 -6.96 2.29 -5.46
N SER A 369 -6.26 3.25 -6.07
CA SER A 369 -6.60 3.76 -7.39
C SER A 369 -5.90 2.94 -8.48
N PHE A 370 -6.62 2.60 -9.54
CA PHE A 370 -6.01 2.03 -10.74
C PHE A 370 -4.86 2.91 -11.23
N PRO A 371 -3.84 2.36 -11.93
CA PRO A 371 -2.60 3.06 -12.25
C PRO A 371 -2.77 4.41 -12.95
N ALA A 372 -3.89 4.63 -13.64
CA ALA A 372 -4.21 5.85 -14.38
C ALA A 372 -3.08 6.28 -15.33
N ASN A 373 -2.32 5.30 -15.83
CA ASN A 373 -1.16 5.50 -16.70
C ASN A 373 -1.53 5.50 -18.20
N GLY A 374 -2.82 5.39 -18.53
CA GLY A 374 -3.29 5.44 -19.92
C GLY A 374 -2.92 4.22 -20.78
N VAL A 375 -2.22 3.22 -20.23
CA VAL A 375 -1.81 2.03 -20.96
C VAL A 375 -2.99 1.07 -21.06
N THR A 376 -3.41 0.78 -22.29
CA THR A 376 -4.42 -0.24 -22.58
C THR A 376 -3.76 -1.41 -23.31
N ALA A 377 -3.66 -2.57 -22.64
CA ALA A 377 -3.14 -3.81 -23.20
C ALA A 377 -4.17 -4.42 -24.16
N HIS A 378 -3.92 -4.29 -25.48
CA HIS A 378 -4.85 -4.63 -26.55
C HIS A 378 -4.97 -6.15 -26.71
N ARG A 379 -6.21 -6.66 -26.53
CA ARG A 379 -6.53 -8.10 -26.41
C ARG A 379 -5.70 -8.81 -25.34
N GLY A 380 -5.34 -8.07 -24.28
CA GLY A 380 -4.30 -8.41 -23.31
C GLY A 380 -2.90 -8.02 -23.76
N ASN A 381 -1.85 -8.70 -23.27
CA ASN A 381 -0.48 -8.48 -23.74
C ASN A 381 -0.20 -9.33 -25.00
N SER A 382 -0.92 -9.03 -26.09
CA SER A 382 -0.99 -9.87 -27.30
C SER A 382 0.32 -9.93 -28.11
N GLY A 383 1.27 -9.03 -27.84
CA GLY A 383 2.63 -9.10 -28.36
C GLY A 383 3.49 -10.20 -27.73
N GLU A 384 3.17 -10.63 -26.51
CA GLU A 384 3.92 -11.66 -25.76
C GLU A 384 3.15 -12.98 -25.58
N PHE A 385 1.81 -12.92 -25.64
CA PHE A 385 0.87 -14.03 -25.39
C PHE A 385 -0.21 -14.12 -26.47
N PRO A 386 -0.87 -15.29 -26.65
CA PRO A 386 -2.01 -15.41 -27.56
C PRO A 386 -3.14 -14.44 -27.20
N GLU A 387 -3.61 -13.64 -28.16
CA GLU A 387 -4.65 -12.63 -27.95
C GLU A 387 -5.94 -13.22 -27.34
N ASN A 388 -6.65 -12.42 -26.54
CA ASN A 388 -7.96 -12.78 -25.96
C ASN A 388 -7.93 -14.09 -25.12
N THR A 389 -6.81 -14.39 -24.47
CA THR A 389 -6.67 -15.57 -23.59
C THR A 389 -6.36 -15.18 -22.15
N MET A 390 -6.67 -16.08 -21.19
CA MET A 390 -6.36 -15.85 -19.78
C MET A 390 -4.88 -15.53 -19.51
N PRO A 391 -3.88 -16.19 -20.15
CA PRO A 391 -2.48 -15.78 -20.02
C PRO A 391 -2.18 -14.35 -20.50
N ALA A 392 -2.79 -13.90 -21.60
CA ALA A 392 -2.59 -12.54 -22.09
C ALA A 392 -3.18 -11.49 -21.13
N PHE A 393 -4.34 -11.79 -20.52
CA PHE A 393 -4.96 -10.92 -19.52
C PHE A 393 -4.18 -10.91 -18.21
N GLN A 394 -3.78 -12.08 -17.70
CA GLN A 394 -2.93 -12.16 -16.51
C GLN A 394 -1.61 -11.41 -16.71
N SER A 395 -1.04 -11.50 -17.91
CA SER A 395 0.13 -10.70 -18.24
C SER A 395 -0.16 -9.20 -18.23
N GLY A 396 -1.29 -8.74 -18.77
CA GLY A 396 -1.70 -7.33 -18.73
C GLY A 396 -1.76 -6.78 -17.29
N ILE A 397 -2.34 -7.57 -16.37
CA ILE A 397 -2.39 -7.26 -14.93
C ILE A 397 -0.97 -7.21 -14.34
N ASN A 398 -0.16 -8.21 -14.65
CA ASN A 398 1.18 -8.34 -14.08
C ASN A 398 2.13 -7.24 -14.52
N VAL A 399 2.04 -6.79 -15.79
CA VAL A 399 2.86 -5.67 -16.29
C VAL A 399 2.41 -4.31 -15.75
N GLY A 400 1.21 -4.20 -15.19
CA GLY A 400 0.68 -2.94 -14.64
C GLY A 400 0.03 -2.05 -15.69
N ALA A 401 -0.61 -2.63 -16.71
CA ALA A 401 -1.47 -1.86 -17.61
C ALA A 401 -2.67 -1.31 -16.83
N ASP A 402 -3.08 -0.08 -17.13
CA ASP A 402 -4.28 0.51 -16.52
C ASP A 402 -5.56 -0.21 -16.99
N TRP A 403 -5.60 -0.58 -18.28
CA TRP A 403 -6.69 -1.31 -18.89
C TRP A 403 -6.19 -2.53 -19.66
N ILE A 404 -7.01 -3.57 -19.69
CA ILE A 404 -6.95 -4.66 -20.66
C ILE A 404 -8.15 -4.48 -21.57
N GLU A 405 -7.93 -4.42 -22.87
CA GLU A 405 -9.02 -4.49 -23.84
C GLU A 405 -9.28 -5.96 -24.21
N LEU A 406 -10.54 -6.30 -24.43
CA LEU A 406 -10.97 -7.60 -24.92
C LEU A 406 -12.20 -7.50 -25.82
N ASP A 407 -12.36 -8.50 -26.69
CA ASP A 407 -13.46 -8.58 -27.64
C ASP A 407 -14.50 -9.61 -27.20
N ILE A 408 -15.80 -9.30 -27.29
CA ILE A 408 -16.86 -10.27 -26.99
C ILE A 408 -17.77 -10.59 -28.18
N LEU A 409 -18.11 -11.88 -28.28
CA LEU A 409 -19.13 -12.44 -29.17
C LEU A 409 -20.08 -13.34 -28.39
N ARG A 410 -21.24 -13.63 -28.99
CA ARG A 410 -22.26 -14.52 -28.41
C ARG A 410 -22.26 -15.87 -29.09
N THR A 411 -22.29 -16.94 -28.31
CA THR A 411 -22.45 -18.32 -28.78
C THR A 411 -23.90 -18.68 -29.08
N LYS A 412 -24.12 -19.83 -29.72
CA LYS A 412 -25.46 -20.40 -29.99
C LYS A 412 -26.27 -20.64 -28.71
N ASP A 413 -25.61 -21.01 -27.62
CA ASP A 413 -26.19 -21.24 -26.29
C ASP A 413 -26.17 -19.99 -25.39
N GLY A 414 -25.97 -18.80 -25.98
CA GLY A 414 -26.17 -17.51 -25.33
C GLY A 414 -25.04 -17.05 -24.42
N GLN A 415 -23.90 -17.73 -24.39
CA GLN A 415 -22.74 -17.34 -23.60
C GLN A 415 -21.97 -16.21 -24.27
N LEU A 416 -21.42 -15.29 -23.47
CA LEU A 416 -20.50 -14.26 -23.94
C LEU A 416 -19.07 -14.77 -23.86
N VAL A 417 -18.47 -15.00 -25.02
CA VAL A 417 -17.12 -15.55 -25.20
C VAL A 417 -16.15 -14.48 -25.68
N VAL A 418 -14.90 -14.61 -25.27
CA VAL A 418 -13.85 -13.62 -25.51
C VAL A 418 -13.05 -13.99 -26.75
N ILE A 419 -13.37 -13.37 -27.89
CA ILE A 419 -12.71 -13.58 -29.19
C ILE A 419 -13.10 -12.47 -30.18
N HIS A 420 -12.16 -12.03 -31.01
CA HIS A 420 -12.35 -10.93 -31.96
C HIS A 420 -13.22 -11.30 -33.18
N ASP A 421 -12.88 -12.41 -33.84
CA ASP A 421 -13.45 -12.75 -35.14
C ASP A 421 -14.72 -13.60 -35.02
N LYS A 422 -15.64 -13.45 -35.98
CA LYS A 422 -16.85 -14.28 -36.07
C LYS A 422 -16.57 -15.78 -36.23
N THR A 423 -15.35 -16.13 -36.63
CA THR A 423 -14.89 -17.51 -36.74
C THR A 423 -13.55 -17.70 -36.04
N THR A 424 -13.28 -18.92 -35.59
CA THR A 424 -12.01 -19.25 -34.93
C THR A 424 -10.85 -19.42 -35.92
N ASN A 425 -11.07 -19.32 -37.24
CA ASN A 425 -10.10 -19.70 -38.27
C ASN A 425 -8.76 -18.94 -38.21
N ARG A 426 -8.77 -17.66 -37.83
CA ARG A 426 -7.54 -16.86 -37.80
C ARG A 426 -6.61 -17.30 -36.68
N VAL A 427 -7.15 -17.60 -35.50
CA VAL A 427 -6.35 -17.86 -34.28
C VAL A 427 -6.27 -19.35 -33.92
N GLY A 428 -7.30 -20.10 -34.27
CA GLY A 428 -7.55 -21.48 -33.86
C GLY A 428 -6.91 -22.54 -34.75
N ASP A 429 -6.91 -23.78 -34.25
CA ASP A 429 -6.60 -25.00 -35.01
C ASP A 429 -7.79 -25.50 -35.85
N LYS A 430 -8.99 -24.99 -35.58
CA LYS A 430 -10.25 -25.33 -36.25
C LYS A 430 -10.97 -24.06 -36.69
N ASN A 431 -11.83 -24.18 -37.69
CA ASN A 431 -12.72 -23.11 -38.14
C ASN A 431 -14.16 -23.40 -37.71
N LEU A 432 -14.56 -22.82 -36.58
CA LEU A 432 -15.94 -22.82 -36.10
C LEU A 432 -16.51 -21.41 -36.19
N VAL A 433 -17.79 -21.29 -36.55
CA VAL A 433 -18.55 -20.03 -36.52
C VAL A 433 -19.07 -19.84 -35.09
N VAL A 434 -18.69 -18.74 -34.43
CA VAL A 434 -18.95 -18.53 -32.99
C VAL A 434 -20.45 -18.53 -32.69
N SER A 435 -21.25 -17.82 -33.48
CA SER A 435 -22.70 -17.72 -33.30
C SER A 435 -23.47 -19.01 -33.60
N GLU A 436 -22.85 -19.97 -34.28
CA GLU A 436 -23.47 -21.26 -34.63
C GLU A 436 -22.98 -22.42 -33.74
N SER A 437 -22.00 -22.15 -32.87
CA SER A 437 -21.37 -23.12 -31.97
C SER A 437 -21.79 -22.87 -30.53
N THR A 438 -21.94 -23.93 -29.75
CA THR A 438 -22.08 -23.87 -28.28
C THR A 438 -20.74 -23.56 -27.62
N TYR A 439 -20.75 -23.05 -26.38
CA TYR A 439 -19.50 -22.83 -25.66
C TYR A 439 -18.68 -24.12 -25.51
N LYS A 440 -19.35 -25.24 -25.25
CA LYS A 440 -18.71 -26.56 -25.15
C LYS A 440 -17.95 -26.94 -26.43
N GLU A 441 -18.51 -26.67 -27.61
CA GLU A 441 -17.82 -26.93 -28.89
C GLU A 441 -16.60 -26.01 -29.06
N LEU A 442 -16.73 -24.73 -28.70
CA LEU A 442 -15.67 -23.73 -28.79
C LEU A 442 -14.48 -24.01 -27.84
N THR A 443 -14.72 -24.59 -26.66
CA THR A 443 -13.63 -25.00 -25.73
C THR A 443 -12.71 -26.10 -26.29
N THR A 444 -13.09 -26.73 -27.41
CA THR A 444 -12.26 -27.72 -28.10
C THR A 444 -11.28 -27.11 -29.10
N VAL A 445 -11.35 -25.80 -29.34
CA VAL A 445 -10.46 -25.07 -30.25
C VAL A 445 -9.25 -24.57 -29.46
N ASP A 446 -8.05 -24.81 -29.99
CA ASP A 446 -6.82 -24.23 -29.48
C ASP A 446 -6.55 -22.88 -30.15
N VAL A 447 -6.91 -21.80 -29.45
CA VAL A 447 -6.78 -20.42 -29.93
C VAL A 447 -5.38 -19.83 -29.83
N ALA A 448 -4.39 -20.63 -29.41
CA ALA A 448 -2.98 -20.23 -29.44
C ALA A 448 -2.25 -20.68 -30.71
N THR A 449 -2.95 -21.29 -31.67
CA THR A 449 -2.36 -21.92 -32.86
C THR A 449 -1.65 -20.93 -33.78
N ASP A 450 -2.30 -19.82 -34.13
CA ASP A 450 -1.66 -18.79 -34.95
C ASP A 450 -0.49 -18.12 -34.22
N PHE A 451 -0.68 -17.81 -32.94
CA PHE A 451 0.36 -17.18 -32.13
C PHE A 451 1.63 -18.02 -32.11
N ARG A 452 1.51 -19.34 -31.89
CA ARG A 452 2.65 -20.27 -31.99
C ARG A 452 3.29 -20.26 -33.36
N LYS A 453 2.49 -20.31 -34.45
CA LYS A 453 3.01 -20.31 -35.82
C LYS A 453 3.83 -19.06 -36.11
N ARG A 454 3.34 -17.86 -35.76
CA ARG A 454 4.03 -16.59 -36.02
C ARG A 454 5.24 -16.35 -35.12
N THR A 455 5.25 -16.89 -33.90
CA THR A 455 6.34 -16.70 -32.93
C THR A 455 7.36 -17.83 -32.91
N GLY A 456 7.08 -18.95 -33.59
CA GLY A 456 7.93 -20.14 -33.55
C GLY A 456 7.92 -20.89 -32.21
N LYS A 457 6.98 -20.58 -31.31
CA LYS A 457 6.84 -21.25 -30.00
C LYS A 457 6.34 -22.69 -30.16
N THR A 458 6.83 -23.59 -29.31
CA THR A 458 6.42 -25.00 -29.24
C THR A 458 5.16 -25.16 -28.39
N LEU A 459 4.56 -26.35 -28.39
CA LEU A 459 3.46 -26.68 -27.47
C LEU A 459 3.89 -26.60 -26.01
N ASP A 460 5.15 -26.93 -25.71
CA ASP A 460 5.67 -26.86 -24.33
C ASP A 460 5.78 -25.41 -23.84
N SER A 461 6.23 -24.48 -24.69
CA SER A 461 6.39 -23.07 -24.32
C SER A 461 5.13 -22.22 -24.51
N CYS A 462 4.14 -22.74 -25.25
CA CYS A 462 2.84 -22.11 -25.46
C CYS A 462 1.76 -23.20 -25.56
N PRO A 463 1.30 -23.75 -24.42
CA PRO A 463 0.33 -24.83 -24.43
C PRO A 463 -1.00 -24.38 -25.03
N PRO A 464 -1.85 -25.33 -25.47
CA PRO A 464 -3.17 -25.02 -25.99
C PRO A 464 -3.96 -24.09 -25.08
N GLN A 465 -4.59 -23.08 -25.67
CA GLN A 465 -5.44 -22.13 -24.93
C GLN A 465 -6.89 -22.27 -25.38
N GLN A 466 -7.82 -22.17 -24.43
CA GLN A 466 -9.25 -22.18 -24.68
C GLN A 466 -9.77 -20.74 -24.81
N ILE A 467 -10.93 -20.61 -25.47
CA ILE A 467 -11.69 -19.35 -25.52
C ILE A 467 -12.28 -19.07 -24.13
N PRO A 468 -11.94 -17.94 -23.48
CA PRO A 468 -12.52 -17.58 -22.18
C PRO A 468 -14.00 -17.17 -22.28
N LEU A 469 -14.73 -17.30 -21.18
CA LEU A 469 -15.98 -16.54 -20.99
C LEU A 469 -15.67 -15.14 -20.46
N LEU A 470 -16.50 -14.15 -20.80
CA LEU A 470 -16.40 -12.82 -20.21
C LEU A 470 -16.46 -12.88 -18.67
N LYS A 471 -17.35 -13.73 -18.13
CA LYS A 471 -17.52 -13.94 -16.69
C LYS A 471 -16.20 -14.34 -16.00
N ASP A 472 -15.42 -15.21 -16.63
CA ASP A 472 -14.15 -15.69 -16.06
C ASP A 472 -13.11 -14.56 -16.00
N VAL A 473 -13.07 -13.71 -17.02
CA VAL A 473 -12.17 -12.55 -17.05
C VAL A 473 -12.57 -11.53 -15.99
N LEU A 474 -13.86 -11.21 -15.87
CA LEU A 474 -14.38 -10.31 -14.84
C LEU A 474 -14.06 -10.82 -13.44
N GLN A 475 -14.21 -12.12 -13.18
CA GLN A 475 -13.87 -12.74 -11.89
C GLN A 475 -12.39 -12.65 -11.52
N VAL A 476 -11.48 -12.59 -12.50
CA VAL A 476 -10.06 -12.36 -12.24
C VAL A 476 -9.81 -10.89 -11.92
N VAL A 477 -10.44 -9.98 -12.66
CA VAL A 477 -10.19 -8.55 -12.56
C VAL A 477 -10.74 -7.98 -11.25
N ILE A 478 -11.92 -8.40 -10.79
CA ILE A 478 -12.50 -7.91 -9.51
C ILE A 478 -11.74 -8.35 -8.25
N LYS A 479 -10.76 -9.26 -8.38
CA LYS A 479 -9.93 -9.72 -7.26
C LYS A 479 -8.70 -8.84 -7.01
N GLN A 480 -8.55 -7.76 -7.77
CA GLN A 480 -7.38 -6.89 -7.74
C GLN A 480 -7.76 -5.45 -8.14
N ASP A 481 -7.01 -4.45 -7.69
CA ASP A 481 -7.23 -3.03 -8.02
C ASP A 481 -6.08 -2.42 -8.86
N ARG A 482 -5.38 -3.26 -9.63
CA ARG A 482 -4.21 -2.90 -10.46
C ARG A 482 -4.54 -2.64 -11.93
N THR A 483 -5.64 -3.20 -12.44
CA THR A 483 -6.02 -3.13 -13.86
C THR A 483 -7.54 -3.23 -14.01
N ARG A 484 -8.07 -2.60 -15.06
CA ARG A 484 -9.48 -2.63 -15.46
C ARG A 484 -9.67 -3.36 -16.79
N VAL A 485 -10.90 -3.62 -17.19
CA VAL A 485 -11.24 -4.21 -18.49
C VAL A 485 -12.06 -3.23 -19.33
N SER A 486 -11.62 -3.01 -20.57
CA SER A 486 -12.39 -2.36 -21.61
C SER A 486 -13.00 -3.44 -22.52
N ILE A 487 -14.33 -3.51 -22.57
CA ILE A 487 -15.05 -4.53 -23.31
C ILE A 487 -15.45 -3.99 -24.69
N GLN A 488 -15.06 -4.71 -25.73
CA GLN A 488 -15.43 -4.41 -27.11
C GLN A 488 -16.49 -5.39 -27.66
N PRO A 489 -17.77 -5.00 -27.72
CA PRO A 489 -18.83 -5.85 -28.25
C PRO A 489 -18.78 -5.96 -29.79
N LYS A 490 -18.57 -7.17 -30.31
CA LYS A 490 -18.59 -7.46 -31.76
C LYS A 490 -19.96 -7.97 -32.25
N THR A 491 -20.93 -8.03 -31.36
CA THR A 491 -22.32 -8.40 -31.62
C THR A 491 -23.26 -7.66 -30.67
N ASP A 492 -24.56 -7.77 -30.92
CA ASP A 492 -25.60 -7.17 -30.09
C ASP A 492 -25.72 -7.92 -28.74
N CYS A 493 -24.94 -7.44 -27.76
CA CYS A 493 -24.79 -8.08 -26.45
C CYS A 493 -24.48 -7.10 -25.32
N VAL A 494 -24.61 -5.78 -25.55
CA VAL A 494 -24.31 -4.75 -24.54
C VAL A 494 -25.18 -4.95 -23.31
N ALA A 495 -26.50 -5.10 -23.48
CA ALA A 495 -27.43 -5.31 -22.37
C ALA A 495 -27.07 -6.51 -21.49
N ASP A 496 -26.69 -7.64 -22.09
CA ASP A 496 -26.32 -8.84 -21.34
C ASP A 496 -24.96 -8.71 -20.65
N ALA A 497 -24.00 -8.01 -21.27
CA ALA A 497 -22.73 -7.70 -20.65
C ALA A 497 -22.92 -6.78 -19.43
N VAL A 498 -23.71 -5.71 -19.56
CA VAL A 498 -24.02 -4.79 -18.45
C VAL A 498 -24.75 -5.51 -17.32
N ALA A 499 -25.75 -6.33 -17.63
CA ALA A 499 -26.44 -7.14 -16.62
C ALA A 499 -25.49 -8.07 -15.85
N MET A 500 -24.53 -8.69 -16.54
CA MET A 500 -23.50 -9.53 -15.90
C MET A 500 -22.55 -8.71 -15.02
N ILE A 501 -22.17 -7.51 -15.44
CA ILE A 501 -21.31 -6.60 -14.66
C ILE A 501 -22.01 -6.21 -13.36
N GLU A 502 -23.30 -5.88 -13.42
CA GLU A 502 -24.12 -5.53 -12.25
C GLU A 502 -24.34 -6.74 -11.32
N GLU A 503 -24.58 -7.93 -11.87
CA GLU A 503 -24.67 -9.18 -11.09
C GLU A 503 -23.38 -9.42 -10.28
N LEU A 504 -22.22 -9.16 -10.90
CA LEU A 504 -20.91 -9.34 -10.29
C LEU A 504 -20.43 -8.15 -9.45
N LYS A 505 -21.16 -7.03 -9.45
CA LYS A 505 -20.74 -5.75 -8.86
C LYS A 505 -19.37 -5.29 -9.36
N ALA A 506 -19.15 -5.43 -10.67
CA ALA A 506 -17.88 -5.20 -11.32
C ALA A 506 -17.76 -3.79 -11.94
N GLU A 507 -18.70 -2.88 -11.70
CA GLU A 507 -18.82 -1.57 -12.34
C GLU A 507 -17.54 -0.73 -12.20
N LYS A 508 -16.88 -0.80 -11.04
CA LYS A 508 -15.59 -0.12 -10.78
C LYS A 508 -14.47 -0.57 -11.73
N TRP A 509 -14.52 -1.80 -12.22
CA TRP A 509 -13.45 -2.43 -12.99
C TRP A 509 -13.65 -2.43 -14.50
N VAL A 510 -14.80 -1.94 -14.99
CA VAL A 510 -15.20 -2.15 -16.38
C VAL A 510 -15.46 -0.83 -17.09
N GLY A 511 -15.12 -0.80 -18.37
CA GLY A 511 -15.47 0.21 -19.36
C GLY A 511 -15.78 -0.46 -20.68
N PHE A 512 -16.24 0.31 -21.66
CA PHE A 512 -16.52 -0.18 -23.00
C PHE A 512 -15.78 0.62 -24.05
N ASN A 513 -15.34 -0.03 -25.11
CA ASN A 513 -14.84 0.63 -26.32
C ASN A 513 -15.41 -0.02 -27.57
N ASP A 514 -15.76 0.76 -28.58
CA ASP A 514 -16.03 0.29 -29.94
C ASP A 514 -16.21 1.51 -30.85
N GLY A 515 -16.30 1.32 -32.17
CA GLY A 515 -16.69 2.39 -33.11
C GLY A 515 -18.20 2.53 -33.29
N ASN A 516 -18.99 1.52 -32.91
CA ASN A 516 -20.44 1.51 -33.06
C ASN A 516 -21.11 2.41 -32.02
N LEU A 517 -21.56 3.59 -32.48
CA LEU A 517 -22.25 4.58 -31.66
C LEU A 517 -23.48 4.02 -30.94
N ALA A 518 -24.24 3.11 -31.57
CA ALA A 518 -25.43 2.54 -30.95
C ALA A 518 -25.07 1.74 -29.69
N TYR A 519 -24.04 0.89 -29.77
CA TYR A 519 -23.56 0.12 -28.61
C TYR A 519 -23.00 1.02 -27.52
N MET A 520 -22.19 2.01 -27.88
CA MET A 520 -21.59 2.94 -26.92
C MET A 520 -22.64 3.83 -26.22
N ALA A 521 -23.66 4.29 -26.96
CA ALA A 521 -24.77 5.03 -26.38
C ALA A 521 -25.65 4.15 -25.48
N GLU A 522 -25.86 2.87 -25.85
CA GLU A 522 -26.62 1.91 -25.05
C GLU A 522 -25.96 1.64 -23.69
N VAL A 523 -24.62 1.51 -23.64
CA VAL A 523 -23.88 1.39 -22.36
C VAL A 523 -24.24 2.53 -21.42
N LYS A 524 -24.20 3.79 -21.90
CA LYS A 524 -24.54 4.97 -21.10
C LYS A 524 -26.02 5.05 -20.71
N GLN A 525 -26.92 4.51 -21.53
CA GLN A 525 -28.34 4.44 -21.21
C GLN A 525 -28.64 3.41 -20.11
N LEU A 526 -27.97 2.26 -20.16
CA LEU A 526 -28.16 1.20 -19.17
C LEU A 526 -27.48 1.53 -17.84
N ASN A 527 -26.23 2.01 -17.91
CA ASN A 527 -25.46 2.36 -16.72
C ASN A 527 -24.49 3.52 -17.02
N SER A 528 -24.90 4.73 -16.65
CA SER A 528 -24.15 5.96 -16.92
C SER A 528 -22.80 6.05 -16.18
N ALA A 529 -22.58 5.22 -15.16
CA ALA A 529 -21.33 5.21 -14.38
C ALA A 529 -20.20 4.43 -15.09
N ILE A 530 -20.53 3.57 -16.06
CA ILE A 530 -19.53 2.81 -16.81
C ILE A 530 -18.88 3.73 -17.86
N PRO A 531 -17.54 3.87 -17.88
CA PRO A 531 -16.85 4.68 -18.85
C PRO A 531 -16.91 4.10 -20.26
N VAL A 532 -16.94 4.99 -21.25
CA VAL A 532 -16.98 4.67 -22.69
C VAL A 532 -15.83 5.36 -23.41
N PHE A 533 -15.10 4.58 -24.19
CA PHE A 533 -14.00 5.02 -25.05
C PHE A 533 -14.39 4.80 -26.51
N TRP A 534 -14.76 5.87 -27.22
CA TRP A 534 -15.36 5.75 -28.55
C TRP A 534 -14.31 5.76 -29.65
N ASP A 535 -14.20 4.65 -30.40
CA ASP A 535 -13.17 4.43 -31.41
C ASP A 535 -13.51 5.15 -32.72
N ARG A 536 -12.57 5.95 -33.24
CA ARG A 536 -12.76 6.69 -34.50
C ARG A 536 -11.66 6.41 -35.52
N GLY A 537 -12.06 6.36 -36.79
CA GLY A 537 -11.15 6.18 -37.91
C GLY A 537 -10.25 7.39 -38.18
N LYS A 538 -9.30 7.21 -39.09
CA LYS A 538 -8.29 8.22 -39.49
C LYS A 538 -8.90 9.55 -39.92
N ASP A 539 -9.90 9.48 -40.81
CA ASP A 539 -10.49 10.65 -41.50
C ASP A 539 -11.75 11.18 -40.81
N THR A 540 -11.86 10.95 -39.50
CA THR A 540 -13.04 11.31 -38.71
C THR A 540 -13.30 12.82 -38.63
N ASP A 541 -14.56 13.24 -38.63
CA ASP A 541 -14.97 14.63 -38.37
C ASP A 541 -14.94 14.92 -36.87
N ILE A 542 -13.79 15.43 -36.41
CA ILE A 542 -13.56 15.62 -34.98
C ILE A 542 -14.55 16.58 -34.31
N LYS A 543 -15.11 17.55 -35.06
CA LYS A 543 -16.07 18.50 -34.48
C LYS A 543 -17.37 17.79 -34.18
N GLU A 544 -17.82 16.95 -35.11
CA GLU A 544 -19.01 16.15 -34.91
C GLU A 544 -18.82 15.12 -33.80
N ASP A 545 -17.65 14.48 -33.76
CA ASP A 545 -17.34 13.46 -32.76
C ASP A 545 -17.35 14.03 -31.34
N ILE A 546 -16.79 15.23 -31.15
CA ILE A 546 -16.85 15.95 -29.87
C ILE A 546 -18.30 16.26 -29.49
N ARG A 547 -19.13 16.74 -30.43
CA ARG A 547 -20.55 17.03 -30.14
C ARG A 547 -21.29 15.78 -29.66
N ILE A 548 -21.08 14.65 -30.34
CA ILE A 548 -21.73 13.39 -30.01
C ILE A 548 -21.21 12.86 -28.67
N ALA A 549 -19.89 12.84 -28.47
CA ALA A 549 -19.27 12.36 -27.23
C ALA A 549 -19.73 13.19 -26.02
N THR A 550 -19.77 14.52 -26.12
CA THR A 550 -20.30 15.39 -25.07
C THR A 550 -21.79 15.14 -24.81
N HIS A 551 -22.60 14.93 -25.86
CA HIS A 551 -24.03 14.66 -25.72
C HIS A 551 -24.31 13.36 -24.96
N HIS A 552 -23.55 12.30 -25.25
CA HIS A 552 -23.72 11.00 -24.60
C HIS A 552 -22.90 10.83 -23.31
N GLY A 553 -22.00 11.78 -22.99
CA GLY A 553 -21.13 11.70 -21.83
C GLY A 553 -20.03 10.65 -21.96
N PHE A 554 -19.44 10.49 -23.15
CA PHE A 554 -18.30 9.58 -23.36
C PHE A 554 -17.01 10.19 -22.80
N GLU A 555 -16.23 9.36 -22.13
CA GLU A 555 -15.00 9.76 -21.43
C GLU A 555 -13.82 9.96 -22.37
N SER A 556 -13.75 9.20 -23.47
CA SER A 556 -12.64 9.29 -24.42
C SER A 556 -13.07 9.21 -25.87
N LEU A 557 -12.33 9.94 -26.71
CA LEU A 557 -12.27 9.72 -28.16
C LEU A 557 -10.93 9.03 -28.49
N VAL A 558 -11.01 7.77 -28.93
CA VAL A 558 -9.82 6.96 -29.24
C VAL A 558 -9.64 6.93 -30.76
N LEU A 559 -8.69 7.70 -31.25
CA LEU A 559 -8.51 7.90 -32.69
C LEU A 559 -7.52 6.89 -33.27
N HIS A 560 -7.73 6.46 -34.51
CA HIS A 560 -6.69 5.76 -35.26
C HIS A 560 -5.42 6.64 -35.31
N HIS A 561 -4.27 6.10 -34.91
CA HIS A 561 -3.06 6.89 -34.64
C HIS A 561 -2.55 7.76 -35.82
N GLU A 562 -2.81 7.34 -37.06
CA GLU A 562 -2.49 8.12 -38.26
C GLU A 562 -3.36 9.38 -38.45
N GLY A 563 -4.55 9.40 -37.85
CA GLY A 563 -5.49 10.51 -37.95
C GLY A 563 -5.27 11.60 -36.91
N ILE A 564 -4.36 11.39 -35.96
CA ILE A 564 -4.13 12.29 -34.83
C ILE A 564 -3.26 13.47 -35.24
N THR A 565 -3.79 14.68 -35.03
CA THR A 565 -3.07 15.94 -35.24
C THR A 565 -3.09 16.78 -33.96
N PRO A 566 -2.13 17.68 -33.75
CA PRO A 566 -2.15 18.60 -32.61
C PRO A 566 -3.43 19.43 -32.51
N GLU A 567 -4.07 19.74 -33.65
CA GLU A 567 -5.36 20.43 -33.68
C GLU A 567 -6.48 19.57 -33.07
N LYS A 568 -6.61 18.30 -33.52
CA LYS A 568 -7.60 17.38 -32.95
C LYS A 568 -7.39 17.18 -31.45
N ILE A 569 -6.14 16.98 -31.01
CA ILE A 569 -5.81 16.85 -29.57
C ILE A 569 -6.30 18.06 -28.79
N ARG A 570 -5.95 19.28 -29.23
CA ARG A 570 -6.39 20.51 -28.56
C ARG A 570 -7.91 20.63 -28.50
N MET A 571 -8.62 20.28 -29.58
CA MET A 571 -10.07 20.38 -29.62
C MET A 571 -10.75 19.39 -28.67
N ILE A 572 -10.29 18.14 -28.63
CA ILE A 572 -10.83 17.11 -27.73
C ILE A 572 -10.60 17.53 -26.27
N LYS A 573 -9.38 17.94 -25.92
CA LYS A 573 -9.05 18.38 -24.56
C LYS A 573 -9.82 19.64 -24.13
N ALA A 574 -10.03 20.59 -25.04
CA ALA A 574 -10.83 21.78 -24.77
C ALA A 574 -12.30 21.44 -24.47
N ALA A 575 -12.80 20.29 -24.94
CA ALA A 575 -14.11 19.78 -24.62
C ALA A 575 -14.17 18.93 -23.33
N GLY A 576 -13.04 18.76 -22.63
CA GLY A 576 -12.95 17.96 -21.41
C GLY A 576 -13.00 16.45 -21.63
N ILE A 577 -12.69 15.98 -22.85
CA ILE A 577 -12.69 14.56 -23.22
C ILE A 577 -11.24 14.05 -23.24
N GLU A 578 -11.00 12.82 -22.81
CA GLU A 578 -9.68 12.17 -22.86
C GLU A 578 -9.30 11.81 -24.29
N VAL A 579 -8.05 12.08 -24.70
CA VAL A 579 -7.55 11.71 -26.03
C VAL A 579 -6.88 10.34 -25.99
N GLY A 580 -7.40 9.39 -26.75
CA GLY A 580 -6.82 8.06 -26.94
C GLY A 580 -6.28 7.81 -28.35
N ALA A 581 -5.43 6.80 -28.51
CA ALA A 581 -5.02 6.28 -29.81
C ALA A 581 -4.98 4.75 -29.87
N TRP A 582 -5.35 4.19 -31.03
CA TRP A 582 -5.25 2.76 -31.31
C TRP A 582 -4.76 2.47 -32.74
N THR A 583 -4.21 1.29 -33.04
CA THR A 583 -3.37 0.46 -32.14
C THR A 583 -1.92 0.86 -32.39
N VAL A 584 -1.15 1.14 -31.35
CA VAL A 584 0.21 1.72 -31.46
C VAL A 584 1.23 0.73 -30.94
N ASN A 585 2.06 0.17 -31.82
CA ASN A 585 2.96 -0.94 -31.48
C ASN A 585 4.45 -0.61 -31.59
N ASP A 586 4.82 0.55 -32.15
CA ASP A 586 6.22 0.95 -32.29
C ASP A 586 6.59 2.12 -31.37
N ALA A 587 7.81 2.08 -30.83
CA ALA A 587 8.30 3.06 -29.86
C ALA A 587 8.32 4.49 -30.39
N THR A 588 8.60 4.67 -31.69
CA THR A 588 8.67 6.00 -32.32
C THR A 588 7.30 6.67 -32.33
N THR A 589 6.26 5.93 -32.73
CA THR A 589 4.88 6.43 -32.72
C THR A 589 4.37 6.62 -31.30
N MET A 590 4.64 5.69 -30.37
CA MET A 590 4.29 5.84 -28.96
C MET A 590 4.83 7.16 -28.41
N LYS A 591 6.13 7.39 -28.54
CA LYS A 591 6.79 8.61 -28.05
C LYS A 591 6.20 9.87 -28.68
N ARG A 592 6.03 9.88 -30.01
CA ARG A 592 5.43 11.01 -30.72
C ARG A 592 4.02 11.36 -30.20
N LEU A 593 3.20 10.36 -29.88
CA LEU A 593 1.84 10.58 -29.40
C LEU A 593 1.82 11.03 -27.93
N LEU A 594 2.66 10.44 -27.08
CA LEU A 594 2.86 10.86 -25.70
C LEU A 594 3.33 12.33 -25.65
N ASP A 595 4.34 12.68 -26.43
CA ASP A 595 4.87 14.05 -26.55
C ASP A 595 3.81 15.04 -27.07
N ALA A 596 2.90 14.56 -27.93
CA ALA A 596 1.78 15.35 -28.43
C ALA A 596 0.63 15.52 -27.41
N GLY A 597 0.70 14.83 -26.26
CA GLY A 597 -0.27 14.90 -25.18
C GLY A 597 -1.44 13.92 -25.30
N VAL A 598 -1.29 12.82 -26.05
CA VAL A 598 -2.26 11.71 -26.02
C VAL A 598 -2.16 11.01 -24.67
N GLU A 599 -3.31 10.79 -24.04
CA GLU A 599 -3.42 10.30 -22.65
C GLU A 599 -3.56 8.78 -22.58
N ARG A 600 -4.19 8.17 -23.59
CA ARG A 600 -4.42 6.73 -23.65
C ARG A 600 -3.85 6.11 -24.91
N LEU A 601 -3.15 4.98 -24.80
CA LEU A 601 -2.67 4.21 -25.95
C LEU A 601 -3.07 2.74 -25.82
N TYR A 602 -3.72 2.23 -26.86
CA TYR A 602 -3.97 0.80 -27.06
C TYR A 602 -2.76 0.20 -27.76
N THR A 603 -2.17 -0.85 -27.17
CA THR A 603 -0.95 -1.47 -27.69
C THR A 603 -0.89 -2.96 -27.40
N ASP A 604 -0.31 -3.71 -28.33
CA ASP A 604 0.05 -5.11 -28.13
C ASP A 604 1.29 -5.27 -27.24
N HIS A 605 2.01 -4.17 -26.97
CA HIS A 605 3.27 -4.12 -26.24
C HIS A 605 3.23 -3.20 -25.00
N PRO A 606 2.35 -3.46 -24.02
CA PRO A 606 2.19 -2.60 -22.83
C PRO A 606 3.48 -2.40 -22.04
N ARG A 607 4.36 -3.41 -21.97
CA ARG A 607 5.67 -3.29 -21.30
C ARG A 607 6.58 -2.26 -21.97
N LEU A 608 6.60 -2.24 -23.31
CA LEU A 608 7.37 -1.26 -24.08
C LEU A 608 6.86 0.15 -23.79
N LEU A 609 5.54 0.34 -23.83
CA LEU A 609 4.93 1.64 -23.55
C LEU A 609 5.27 2.13 -22.14
N LEU A 610 5.08 1.29 -21.11
CA LEU A 610 5.43 1.63 -19.74
C LEU A 610 6.91 2.01 -19.59
N SER A 611 7.81 1.31 -20.30
CA SER A 611 9.25 1.63 -20.27
C SER A 611 9.60 2.98 -20.90
N LEU A 612 8.79 3.45 -21.87
CA LEU A 612 8.96 4.76 -22.49
C LEU A 612 8.40 5.88 -21.62
N MET A 613 7.33 5.60 -20.87
CA MET A 613 6.74 6.57 -19.92
C MET A 613 7.58 6.78 -18.65
N ALA A 614 8.49 5.86 -18.35
CA ALA A 614 9.39 5.94 -17.21
C ALA A 614 10.72 6.68 -17.50
N GLN A 615 10.93 7.11 -18.75
CA GLN A 615 12.08 7.89 -19.20
C GLN A 615 11.74 9.37 -19.26
#